data_AF-A0A2E6D3Z2-F1
#
_entry.id   AF-A0A2E6D3Z2-F1
#
_cell.length_a   1.000
_cell.length_b   1.000
_cell.length_c   1.000
_cell.angle_alpha   90.00
_cell.angle_beta   90.00
_cell.angle_gamma   90.00
#
_symmetry.space_group_name_H-M   'P 1'
#
loop_
_entity.id
_entity.type
_entity.pdbx_description
1 polymer ?
#
loop_
_entity_poly.entity_id
_entity_poly.type
_entity_poly.pdbx_seq_one_letter_code
_entity_poly.pdbx_strand_id
1 'polypeptide(L)'
;MRLPPPPTRLPHSMQGRTPEHQARGSRVHLTGLVVNMVLAAIKLMGGWAAVSPALVADGVHSLSDGATSLAGWLSFRWAGKPADEDHHYGHGKAEALAAAFIGLVLVVAGVFLVIDVANGADPHYERSMGILAMGIAGVSVLVNGWLHKLAATVGKDLESPSLRALARDCYSDALASVLVIIGVGCAMADLPRAEILAACVIGVLILFMGLKTLKGATDILMDRVPDPSLRAAIIARVNLVEGVEGVERVGIHPLGHQLRVDMEISVDGDLSVRKGHAIAHKVEESIIVGETRVVEVAVHVNPKDSSPPE
;
A
#
# COMPACT_ATOMS: atom_id res chain seq x y z
N MET A 1 -27.21 -34.51 15.64
CA MET A 1 -27.08 -33.27 16.42
C MET A 1 -25.75 -32.64 16.04
N ARG A 2 -25.74 -31.66 15.12
CA ARG A 2 -24.49 -31.00 14.70
C ARG A 2 -24.11 -30.00 15.78
N LEU A 3 -22.94 -30.20 16.40
CA LEU A 3 -22.38 -29.23 17.34
C LEU A 3 -22.14 -27.90 16.59
N PRO A 4 -22.40 -26.74 17.22
CA PRO A 4 -22.06 -25.46 16.64
C PRO A 4 -20.54 -25.38 16.42
N PRO A 5 -20.08 -24.71 15.35
CA PRO A 5 -18.65 -24.52 15.14
C PRO A 5 -18.03 -23.78 16.34
N PRO A 6 -16.79 -24.13 16.73
CA PRO A 6 -16.11 -23.45 17.83
C PRO A 6 -15.97 -21.96 17.49
N PRO A 7 -16.06 -21.06 18.49
CA PRO A 7 -15.89 -19.64 18.26
C PRO A 7 -14.52 -19.39 17.64
N THR A 8 -14.51 -18.78 16.46
CA THR A 8 -13.31 -18.33 15.75
C THR A 8 -12.55 -17.39 16.68
N ARG A 9 -11.51 -17.90 17.34
CA ARG A 9 -10.64 -17.05 18.16
C ARG A 9 -9.86 -16.18 17.17
N LEU A 10 -10.33 -14.94 17.02
CA LEU A 10 -9.57 -13.90 16.34
C LEU A 10 -8.15 -13.85 16.95
N PRO A 11 -7.10 -13.72 16.12
CA PRO A 11 -5.72 -13.72 16.58
C PRO A 11 -5.48 -12.69 17.69
N HIS A 12 -4.55 -12.96 18.61
CA HIS A 12 -4.26 -12.11 19.78
C HIS A 12 -3.94 -10.64 19.44
N SER A 13 -3.53 -10.33 18.21
CA SER A 13 -3.34 -8.94 17.73
C SER A 13 -4.65 -8.15 17.56
N MET A 14 -5.80 -8.82 17.51
CA MET A 14 -7.13 -8.20 17.39
C MET A 14 -7.87 -8.11 18.73
N GLN A 15 -7.36 -8.72 19.81
CA GLN A 15 -8.03 -8.79 21.11
C GLN A 15 -7.91 -7.51 21.97
N GLY A 16 -7.29 -6.44 21.46
CA GLY A 16 -7.04 -5.20 22.22
C GLY A 16 -7.73 -3.92 21.73
N ARG A 17 -8.59 -3.97 20.71
CA ARG A 17 -9.22 -2.74 20.16
C ARG A 17 -10.69 -2.70 20.54
N THR A 18 -11.05 -1.86 21.51
CA THR A 18 -12.45 -1.53 21.79
C THR A 18 -13.12 -0.98 20.52
N PRO A 19 -14.44 -1.18 20.32
CA PRO A 19 -15.17 -0.60 19.19
C PRO A 19 -14.96 0.92 19.08
N GLU A 20 -14.79 1.60 20.22
CA GLU A 20 -14.47 3.02 20.30
C GLU A 20 -13.09 3.36 19.71
N HIS A 21 -12.06 2.53 19.94
CA HIS A 21 -10.73 2.71 19.33
C HIS A 21 -10.78 2.56 17.81
N GLN A 22 -11.53 1.59 17.29
CA GLN A 22 -11.71 1.42 15.85
C GLN A 22 -12.47 2.60 15.24
N ALA A 23 -13.55 3.05 15.88
CA ALA A 23 -14.32 4.20 15.43
C ALA A 23 -13.48 5.49 15.43
N ARG A 24 -12.67 5.73 16.48
CA ARG A 24 -11.78 6.90 16.58
C ARG A 24 -10.74 6.89 15.45
N GLY A 25 -10.09 5.76 15.20
CA GLY A 25 -9.11 5.64 14.11
C GLY A 25 -9.73 5.80 12.71
N SER A 26 -10.89 5.20 12.47
CA SER A 26 -11.61 5.34 11.20
C SER A 26 -12.05 6.77 10.92
N ARG A 27 -12.48 7.51 11.95
CA ARG A 27 -12.84 8.93 11.82
C ARG A 27 -11.65 9.77 11.40
N VAL A 28 -10.47 9.58 12.01
CA VAL A 28 -9.26 10.33 11.65
C VAL A 28 -8.84 10.05 10.21
N HIS A 29 -8.88 8.79 9.77
CA HIS A 29 -8.63 8.42 8.38
C HIS A 29 -9.60 9.09 7.40
N LEU A 30 -10.90 9.06 7.70
CA LEU A 30 -11.91 9.69 6.84
C LEU A 30 -11.73 11.21 6.80
N THR A 31 -11.47 11.85 7.93
CA THR A 31 -11.17 13.29 7.99
C THR A 31 -9.94 13.62 7.16
N GLY A 32 -8.85 12.84 7.30
CA GLY A 32 -7.64 13.01 6.51
C GLY A 32 -7.90 12.91 5.01
N LEU A 33 -8.62 11.88 4.57
CA LEU A 33 -8.98 11.67 3.17
C LEU A 33 -9.80 12.84 2.60
N VAL A 34 -10.86 13.25 3.30
CA VAL A 34 -11.75 14.33 2.84
C VAL A 34 -10.98 15.65 2.77
N VAL A 35 -10.23 15.99 3.81
CA VAL A 35 -9.45 17.23 3.85
C VAL A 35 -8.37 17.23 2.76
N ASN A 36 -7.67 16.13 2.55
CA ASN A 36 -6.65 16.04 1.50
C ASN A 36 -7.26 16.23 0.10
N MET A 37 -8.40 15.58 -0.19
CA MET A 37 -9.08 15.75 -1.48
C MET A 37 -9.58 17.18 -1.71
N VAL A 38 -10.10 17.84 -0.66
CA VAL A 38 -10.51 19.25 -0.72
C VAL A 38 -9.30 20.16 -0.95
N LEU A 39 -8.21 19.96 -0.22
CA LEU A 39 -6.97 20.72 -0.41
C LEU A 39 -6.39 20.51 -1.81
N ALA A 40 -6.36 19.29 -2.32
CA ALA A 40 -5.90 18.98 -3.66
C ALA A 40 -6.71 19.76 -4.72
N ALA A 41 -8.04 19.78 -4.60
CA ALA A 41 -8.90 20.56 -5.49
C ALA A 41 -8.62 22.07 -5.40
N ILE A 42 -8.49 22.62 -4.18
CA ILE A 42 -8.19 24.04 -3.96
C ILE A 42 -6.81 24.40 -4.54
N LYS A 43 -5.79 23.57 -4.33
CA LYS A 43 -4.44 23.77 -4.87
C LYS A 43 -4.44 23.72 -6.39
N LEU A 44 -5.12 22.75 -7.02
CA LEU A 44 -5.17 22.65 -8.47
C LEU A 44 -5.91 23.83 -9.11
N MET A 45 -7.10 24.16 -8.60
CA MET A 45 -7.88 25.31 -9.09
C MET A 45 -7.14 26.63 -8.85
N GLY A 46 -6.56 26.78 -7.66
CA GLY A 46 -5.78 27.94 -7.25
C GLY A 46 -4.49 28.10 -8.03
N GLY A 47 -3.77 27.01 -8.28
CA GLY A 47 -2.55 26.98 -9.08
C GLY A 47 -2.83 27.35 -10.53
N TRP A 48 -3.93 26.89 -11.11
CA TRP A 48 -4.33 27.29 -12.45
C TRP A 48 -4.75 28.76 -12.51
N ALA A 49 -5.56 29.23 -11.55
CA ALA A 49 -5.97 30.63 -11.47
C ALA A 49 -4.80 31.59 -11.19
N ALA A 50 -3.81 31.13 -10.42
CA ALA A 50 -2.59 31.87 -10.11
C ALA A 50 -1.46 31.66 -11.12
N VAL A 51 -1.66 30.86 -12.17
CA VAL A 51 -0.63 30.51 -13.17
C VAL A 51 0.67 30.03 -12.49
N SER A 52 0.56 29.24 -11.42
CA SER A 52 1.67 28.79 -10.58
C SER A 52 1.98 27.31 -10.82
N PRO A 53 3.06 26.98 -11.55
CA PRO A 53 3.45 25.59 -11.79
C PRO A 53 3.75 24.84 -10.50
N ALA A 54 4.35 25.50 -9.50
CA ALA A 54 4.68 24.87 -8.23
C ALA A 54 3.41 24.51 -7.43
N LEU A 55 2.41 25.38 -7.40
CA LEU A 55 1.15 25.10 -6.71
C LEU A 55 0.33 24.01 -7.43
N VAL A 56 0.36 23.99 -8.76
CA VAL A 56 -0.24 22.89 -9.54
C VAL A 56 0.46 21.56 -9.23
N ALA A 57 1.80 21.54 -9.20
CA ALA A 57 2.58 20.36 -8.83
C ALA A 57 2.20 19.84 -7.44
N ASP A 58 2.13 20.72 -6.45
CA ASP A 58 1.71 20.40 -5.08
C ASP A 58 0.26 19.89 -5.04
N GLY A 59 -0.64 20.45 -5.86
CA GLY A 59 -2.01 19.97 -6.01
C GLY A 59 -2.09 18.55 -6.60
N VAL A 60 -1.28 18.25 -7.63
CA VAL A 60 -1.17 16.90 -8.20
C VAL A 60 -0.60 15.94 -7.16
N HIS A 61 0.41 16.34 -6.40
CA HIS A 61 0.98 15.54 -5.31
C HIS A 61 -0.09 15.14 -4.28
N SER A 62 -0.82 16.11 -3.73
CA SER A 62 -1.89 15.83 -2.76
C SER A 62 -3.03 14.99 -3.37
N LEU A 63 -3.38 15.20 -4.64
CA LEU A 63 -4.37 14.37 -5.34
C LEU A 63 -3.90 12.91 -5.46
N SER A 64 -2.60 12.70 -5.69
CA SER A 64 -1.97 11.39 -5.80
C SER A 64 -2.08 10.60 -4.49
N ASP A 65 -1.83 11.27 -3.38
CA ASP A 65 -1.95 10.69 -2.05
C ASP A 65 -3.40 10.39 -1.69
N GLY A 66 -4.32 11.27 -2.11
CA GLY A 66 -5.76 11.06 -1.99
C GLY A 66 -6.24 9.85 -2.80
N ALA A 67 -5.79 9.71 -4.05
CA ALA A 67 -6.12 8.58 -4.91
C ALA A 67 -5.57 7.26 -4.36
N THR A 68 -4.33 7.26 -3.84
CA THR A 68 -3.72 6.08 -3.21
C THR A 68 -4.45 5.68 -1.94
N SER A 69 -4.80 6.66 -1.10
CA SER A 69 -5.59 6.44 0.11
C SER A 69 -6.99 5.91 -0.20
N LEU A 70 -7.63 6.46 -1.24
CA LEU A 70 -8.93 6.01 -1.73
C LEU A 70 -8.85 4.59 -2.28
N ALA A 71 -7.81 4.26 -3.06
CA ALA A 71 -7.59 2.90 -3.55
C ALA A 71 -7.42 1.90 -2.41
N GLY A 72 -6.65 2.25 -1.37
CA GLY A 72 -6.53 1.43 -0.16
C GLY A 72 -7.85 1.28 0.60
N TRP A 73 -8.65 2.35 0.70
CA TRP A 73 -9.98 2.27 1.33
C TRP A 73 -10.97 1.43 0.51
N LEU A 74 -10.99 1.59 -0.82
CA LEU A 74 -11.78 0.74 -1.71
C LEU A 74 -11.32 -0.71 -1.66
N SER A 75 -10.02 -0.97 -1.56
CA SER A 75 -9.48 -2.33 -1.36
C SER A 75 -10.10 -2.97 -0.13
N PHE A 76 -10.08 -2.29 1.02
CA PHE A 76 -10.70 -2.85 2.23
C PHE A 76 -12.18 -3.22 2.04
N ARG A 77 -12.91 -2.47 1.20
CA ARG A 77 -14.33 -2.72 0.92
C ARG A 77 -14.60 -3.74 -0.19
N TRP A 78 -13.75 -3.81 -1.22
CA TRP A 78 -13.94 -4.65 -2.41
C TRP A 78 -13.13 -5.93 -2.39
N ALA A 79 -11.91 -5.93 -1.86
CA ALA A 79 -11.11 -7.15 -1.66
C ALA A 79 -11.75 -8.09 -0.61
N GLY A 80 -12.66 -7.56 0.23
CA GLY A 80 -13.53 -8.36 1.09
C GLY A 80 -14.66 -9.08 0.37
N LYS A 81 -14.84 -8.90 -0.96
CA LYS A 81 -15.79 -9.73 -1.71
C LYS A 81 -15.28 -11.17 -1.76
N PRO A 82 -16.08 -12.14 -1.29
CA PRO A 82 -15.71 -13.56 -1.34
C PRO A 82 -15.55 -14.03 -2.79
N ALA A 83 -14.91 -15.17 -2.97
CA ALA A 83 -14.82 -15.87 -4.25
C ALA A 83 -16.21 -16.02 -4.90
N ASP A 84 -16.29 -15.82 -6.21
CA ASP A 84 -17.46 -16.11 -7.04
C ASP A 84 -17.13 -17.20 -8.06
N GLU A 85 -18.12 -17.62 -8.86
CA GLU A 85 -17.96 -18.72 -9.82
C GLU A 85 -16.92 -18.42 -10.92
N ASP A 86 -16.72 -17.14 -11.24
CA ASP A 86 -15.74 -16.70 -12.24
C ASP A 86 -14.35 -16.43 -11.62
N HIS A 87 -14.29 -16.18 -10.30
CA HIS A 87 -13.08 -15.85 -9.56
C HIS A 87 -12.97 -16.70 -8.28
N HIS A 88 -12.56 -17.96 -8.43
CA HIS A 88 -12.40 -18.92 -7.35
C HIS A 88 -11.45 -18.49 -6.21
N TYR A 89 -10.52 -17.57 -6.49
CA TYR A 89 -9.59 -16.99 -5.50
C TYR A 89 -9.99 -15.59 -5.01
N GLY A 90 -11.19 -15.12 -5.40
CA GLY A 90 -11.71 -13.80 -5.07
C GLY A 90 -11.07 -12.67 -5.87
N HIS A 91 -11.32 -11.45 -5.41
CA HIS A 91 -11.02 -10.21 -6.14
C HIS A 91 -9.80 -9.47 -5.60
N GLY A 92 -8.95 -10.12 -4.81
CA GLY A 92 -7.81 -9.47 -4.13
C GLY A 92 -6.82 -8.78 -5.09
N LYS A 93 -6.65 -9.29 -6.33
CA LYS A 93 -5.75 -8.70 -7.32
C LYS A 93 -6.31 -7.43 -7.99
N ALA A 94 -7.60 -7.14 -7.86
CA ALA A 94 -8.21 -5.92 -8.41
C ALA A 94 -7.62 -4.64 -7.79
N GLU A 95 -7.23 -4.69 -6.51
CA GLU A 95 -6.50 -3.61 -5.84
C GLU A 95 -5.17 -3.32 -6.53
N ALA A 96 -4.38 -4.36 -6.81
CA ALA A 96 -3.08 -4.20 -7.44
C ALA A 96 -3.22 -3.59 -8.84
N LEU A 97 -4.26 -3.96 -9.60
CA LEU A 97 -4.55 -3.33 -10.90
C LEU A 97 -4.90 -1.84 -10.76
N ALA A 98 -5.74 -1.47 -9.77
CA ALA A 98 -6.07 -0.07 -9.51
C ALA A 98 -4.84 0.74 -9.08
N ALA A 99 -4.01 0.18 -8.19
CA ALA A 99 -2.76 0.80 -7.76
C ALA A 99 -1.76 0.95 -8.92
N ALA A 100 -1.65 -0.06 -9.81
CA ALA A 100 -0.83 0.04 -11.01
C ALA A 100 -1.30 1.16 -11.94
N PHE A 101 -2.62 1.28 -12.16
CA PHE A 101 -3.18 2.36 -12.98
C PHE A 101 -2.88 3.73 -12.39
N ILE A 102 -3.09 3.92 -11.08
CA ILE A 102 -2.75 5.18 -10.39
C ILE A 102 -1.25 5.45 -10.53
N GLY A 103 -0.40 4.47 -10.23
CA GLY A 103 1.06 4.59 -10.37
C GLY A 103 1.49 5.03 -11.78
N LEU A 104 0.86 4.47 -12.82
CA LEU A 104 1.12 4.86 -14.21
C LEU A 104 0.72 6.32 -14.48
N VAL A 105 -0.48 6.74 -14.03
CA VAL A 105 -0.93 8.15 -14.16
C VAL A 105 0.05 9.10 -13.47
N LEU A 106 0.58 8.74 -12.30
CA LEU A 106 1.57 9.54 -11.58
C LEU A 106 2.90 9.64 -12.31
N VAL A 107 3.40 8.53 -12.87
CA VAL A 107 4.61 8.54 -13.69
C VAL A 107 4.45 9.48 -14.87
N VAL A 108 3.33 9.37 -15.58
CA VAL A 108 3.01 10.22 -16.73
C VAL A 108 2.93 11.70 -16.30
N ALA A 109 2.19 12.00 -15.23
CA ALA A 109 2.07 13.37 -14.71
C ALA A 109 3.41 13.96 -14.27
N GLY A 110 4.23 13.19 -13.54
CA GLY A 110 5.57 13.62 -13.12
C GLY A 110 6.50 13.89 -14.30
N VAL A 111 6.49 13.03 -15.33
CA VAL A 111 7.29 13.25 -16.56
C VAL A 111 6.83 14.50 -17.29
N PHE A 112 5.52 14.68 -17.50
CA PHE A 112 4.99 15.89 -18.16
C PHE A 112 5.40 17.16 -17.42
N LEU A 113 5.30 17.17 -16.09
CA LEU A 113 5.65 18.33 -15.28
C LEU A 113 7.14 18.68 -15.38
N VAL A 114 8.02 17.67 -15.32
CA VAL A 114 9.46 17.88 -15.47
C VAL A 114 9.81 18.38 -16.89
N ILE A 115 9.18 17.86 -17.93
CA ILE A 115 9.39 18.30 -19.32
C ILE A 115 8.90 19.74 -19.51
N ASP A 116 7.71 20.07 -19.00
CA ASP A 116 7.12 21.41 -19.10
C ASP A 116 8.03 22.47 -18.48
N VAL A 117 8.55 22.17 -17.28
CA VAL A 117 9.56 22.98 -16.60
C VAL A 117 10.85 23.08 -17.42
N ALA A 118 11.36 21.97 -17.96
CA ALA A 118 12.61 21.95 -18.72
C ALA A 118 12.53 22.74 -20.03
N ASN A 119 11.36 22.82 -20.66
CA ASN A 119 11.13 23.57 -21.89
C ASN A 119 11.02 25.09 -21.68
N GLY A 120 11.25 25.57 -20.47
CA GLY A 120 11.35 27.00 -20.19
C GLY A 120 10.00 27.69 -20.15
N ALA A 121 9.03 27.10 -19.45
CA ALA A 121 7.85 27.82 -19.01
C ALA A 121 8.29 29.09 -18.27
N ASP A 122 8.21 30.25 -18.93
CA ASP A 122 8.55 31.55 -18.35
C ASP A 122 7.26 32.12 -17.75
N PRO A 123 7.07 32.08 -16.42
CA PRO A 123 5.84 32.55 -15.82
C PRO A 123 5.83 34.08 -15.94
N HIS A 124 5.05 34.62 -16.88
CA HIS A 124 4.67 36.02 -16.84
C HIS A 124 3.72 36.20 -15.66
N TYR A 125 4.28 36.68 -14.56
CA TYR A 125 3.64 36.63 -13.26
C TYR A 125 3.23 38.02 -12.79
N GLU A 126 1.94 38.25 -12.59
CA GLU A 126 1.50 39.41 -11.82
C GLU A 126 1.64 39.12 -10.33
N ARG A 127 2.12 40.10 -9.56
CA ARG A 127 2.34 39.97 -8.11
C ARG A 127 1.09 39.53 -7.34
N SER A 128 -0.11 39.88 -7.83
CA SER A 128 -1.42 39.47 -7.29
C SER A 128 -1.62 37.95 -7.32
N MET A 129 -1.18 37.29 -8.40
CA MET A 129 -1.27 35.85 -8.59
C MET A 129 -0.35 35.10 -7.61
N GLY A 130 0.82 35.65 -7.32
CA GLY A 130 1.75 35.10 -6.32
C GLY A 130 1.24 35.10 -4.90
N ILE A 131 0.58 36.20 -4.50
CA ILE A 131 -0.03 36.29 -3.18
C ILE A 131 -1.14 35.25 -3.04
N LEU A 132 -1.93 35.02 -4.11
CA LEU A 132 -2.95 33.97 -4.11
C LEU A 132 -2.33 32.58 -3.93
N ALA A 133 -1.29 32.26 -4.72
CA ALA A 133 -0.64 30.95 -4.66
C ALA A 133 -0.01 30.68 -3.28
N MET A 134 0.73 31.65 -2.73
CA MET A 134 1.30 31.55 -1.38
C MET A 134 0.22 31.46 -0.30
N GLY A 135 -0.89 32.17 -0.44
CA GLY A 135 -2.01 32.11 0.50
C GLY A 135 -2.61 30.70 0.56
N ILE A 136 -2.86 30.09 -0.60
CA ILE A 136 -3.38 28.72 -0.70
C ILE A 136 -2.37 27.71 -0.13
N ALA A 137 -1.09 27.82 -0.50
CA ALA A 137 -0.04 26.97 0.03
C ALA A 137 0.10 27.14 1.56
N GLY A 138 0.00 28.36 2.07
CA GLY A 138 0.02 28.67 3.51
C GLY A 138 -1.13 28.01 4.27
N VAL A 139 -2.36 28.10 3.73
CA VAL A 139 -3.50 27.36 4.29
C VAL A 139 -3.24 25.86 4.29
N SER A 140 -2.67 25.31 3.21
CA SER A 140 -2.34 23.89 3.16
C SER A 140 -1.31 23.48 4.21
N VAL A 141 -0.26 24.28 4.45
CA VAL A 141 0.74 24.02 5.49
C VAL A 141 0.08 23.96 6.87
N LEU A 142 -0.82 24.91 7.17
CA LEU A 142 -1.52 24.96 8.46
C LEU A 142 -2.44 23.76 8.66
N VAL A 143 -3.24 23.42 7.64
CA VAL A 143 -4.19 22.30 7.71
C VAL A 143 -3.46 20.96 7.80
N ASN A 144 -2.44 20.74 6.98
CA ASN A 144 -1.64 19.51 7.03
C ASN A 144 -0.82 19.40 8.31
N GLY A 145 -0.30 20.51 8.84
CA GLY A 145 0.35 20.54 10.16
C GLY A 145 -0.60 20.18 11.30
N TRP A 146 -1.86 20.63 11.23
CA TRP A 146 -2.90 20.24 12.18
C TRP A 146 -3.26 18.75 12.06
N LEU A 147 -3.50 18.26 10.85
CA LEU A 147 -3.79 16.85 10.59
C LEU A 147 -2.63 15.94 11.01
N HIS A 148 -1.39 16.33 10.73
CA HIS A 148 -0.20 15.62 11.18
C HIS A 148 -0.20 15.45 12.70
N LYS A 149 -0.41 16.53 13.46
CA LYS A 149 -0.47 16.47 14.93
C LYS A 149 -1.61 15.57 15.41
N LEU A 150 -2.79 15.70 14.81
CA LEU A 150 -3.94 14.86 15.15
C LEU A 150 -3.65 13.37 14.90
N ALA A 151 -3.21 13.02 13.69
CA ALA A 151 -2.92 11.65 13.29
C ALA A 151 -1.73 11.05 14.06
N ALA A 152 -0.68 11.83 14.35
CA ALA A 152 0.46 11.40 15.15
C ALA A 152 0.05 11.10 16.60
N THR A 153 -0.79 11.97 17.19
CA THR A 153 -1.28 11.79 18.57
C THR A 153 -2.16 10.55 18.67
N VAL A 154 -3.20 10.45 17.83
CA VAL A 154 -4.11 9.30 17.83
C VAL A 154 -3.39 8.01 17.40
N GLY A 155 -2.45 8.09 16.45
CA GLY A 155 -1.64 6.95 16.01
C GLY A 155 -0.65 6.45 17.06
N LYS A 156 -0.21 7.32 17.98
CA LYS A 156 0.56 6.91 19.16
C LYS A 156 -0.35 6.26 20.21
N ASP A 157 -1.47 6.91 20.55
CA ASP A 157 -2.45 6.40 21.52
C ASP A 157 -2.99 5.00 21.16
N LEU A 158 -3.28 4.78 19.87
CA LEU A 158 -3.87 3.54 19.36
C LEU A 158 -2.83 2.53 18.85
N GLU A 159 -1.53 2.84 18.99
CA GLU A 159 -0.41 2.07 18.45
C GLU A 159 -0.64 1.62 16.99
N SER A 160 -1.19 2.53 16.18
CA SER A 160 -1.66 2.22 14.83
C SER A 160 -0.60 2.58 13.79
N PRO A 161 0.00 1.60 13.09
CA PRO A 161 0.96 1.87 12.02
C PRO A 161 0.35 2.68 10.87
N SER A 162 -0.95 2.48 10.57
CA SER A 162 -1.63 3.19 9.48
C SER A 162 -1.85 4.66 9.79
N LEU A 163 -2.20 5.02 11.04
CA LEU A 163 -2.31 6.43 11.44
C LEU A 163 -0.95 7.13 11.50
N ARG A 164 0.11 6.40 11.87
CA ARG A 164 1.50 6.90 11.80
C ARG A 164 1.98 7.08 10.36
N ALA A 165 1.45 6.31 9.41
CA ALA A 165 1.69 6.53 7.98
C ALA A 165 0.98 7.80 7.52
N LEU A 166 -0.33 7.92 7.77
CA LEU A 166 -1.11 9.13 7.47
C LEU A 166 -0.46 10.41 8.04
N ALA A 167 0.04 10.38 9.27
CA ALA A 167 0.74 11.51 9.85
C ALA A 167 2.00 11.90 9.05
N ARG A 168 2.77 10.92 8.55
CA ARG A 168 3.96 11.17 7.73
C ARG A 168 3.58 11.73 6.36
N ASP A 169 2.49 11.26 5.76
CA ASP A 169 2.01 11.75 4.47
C ASP A 169 1.58 13.22 4.59
N CYS A 170 0.78 13.57 5.61
CA CYS A 170 0.44 14.98 5.90
C CYS A 170 1.68 15.86 6.14
N TYR A 171 2.74 15.31 6.74
CA TYR A 171 3.99 16.05 6.92
C TYR A 171 4.70 16.28 5.57
N SER A 172 4.74 15.28 4.69
CA SER A 172 5.28 15.40 3.34
C SER A 172 4.53 16.45 2.51
N ASP A 173 3.20 16.42 2.54
CA ASP A 173 2.35 17.41 1.87
C ASP A 173 2.61 18.84 2.40
N ALA A 174 2.80 18.99 3.72
CA ALA A 174 3.13 20.29 4.29
C ALA A 174 4.49 20.79 3.79
N LEU A 175 5.50 19.91 3.67
CA LEU A 175 6.81 20.28 3.11
C LEU A 175 6.73 20.66 1.62
N ALA A 176 5.92 19.95 0.83
CA ALA A 176 5.66 20.30 -0.56
C ALA A 176 5.04 21.71 -0.66
N SER A 177 4.02 22.02 0.16
CA SER A 177 3.43 23.36 0.19
C SER A 177 4.39 24.44 0.70
N VAL A 178 5.31 24.13 1.63
CA VAL A 178 6.39 25.07 2.02
C VAL A 178 7.31 25.36 0.84
N LEU A 179 7.65 24.34 0.04
CA LEU A 179 8.48 24.53 -1.15
C LEU A 179 7.79 25.43 -2.19
N VAL A 180 6.46 25.35 -2.32
CA VAL A 180 5.66 26.30 -3.13
C VAL A 180 5.79 27.72 -2.58
N ILE A 181 5.62 27.93 -1.27
CA ILE A 181 5.72 29.27 -0.66
C ILE A 181 7.11 29.88 -0.93
N ILE A 182 8.18 29.10 -0.77
CA ILE A 182 9.55 29.55 -1.03
C ILE A 182 9.73 29.84 -2.53
N GLY A 183 9.31 28.93 -3.40
CA GLY A 183 9.45 29.07 -4.85
C GLY A 183 8.73 30.32 -5.39
N VAL A 184 7.45 30.47 -5.07
CA VAL A 184 6.62 31.61 -5.46
C VAL A 184 7.14 32.90 -4.81
N GLY A 185 7.52 32.86 -3.53
CA GLY A 185 8.05 34.03 -2.82
C GLY A 185 9.35 34.55 -3.45
N CYS A 186 10.24 33.65 -3.87
CA CYS A 186 11.44 34.03 -4.62
C CYS A 186 11.10 34.54 -6.04
N ALA A 187 10.15 33.93 -6.74
CA ALA A 187 9.70 34.42 -8.05
C ALA A 187 9.15 35.85 -7.97
N MET A 188 8.41 36.19 -6.91
CA MET A 188 7.93 37.54 -6.63
C MET A 188 9.04 38.55 -6.26
N ALA A 189 10.24 38.07 -5.94
CA ALA A 189 11.43 38.88 -5.66
C ALA A 189 12.38 38.95 -6.88
N ASP A 190 11.83 38.88 -8.09
CA ASP A 190 12.54 38.90 -9.38
C ASP A 190 13.47 37.69 -9.62
N LEU A 191 13.19 36.54 -8.97
CA LEU A 191 13.90 35.26 -9.20
C LEU A 191 12.94 34.17 -9.73
N PRO A 192 12.38 34.31 -10.95
CA PRO A 192 11.32 33.41 -11.48
C PRO A 192 11.77 31.94 -11.59
N ARG A 193 13.07 31.69 -11.77
CA ARG A 193 13.64 30.34 -11.82
C ARG A 193 13.45 29.54 -10.53
N ALA A 194 13.24 30.20 -9.39
CA ALA A 194 13.05 29.52 -8.11
C ALA A 194 11.73 28.72 -8.05
N GLU A 195 10.65 29.27 -8.61
CA GLU A 195 9.37 28.56 -8.68
C GLU A 195 9.43 27.37 -9.64
N ILE A 196 10.09 27.55 -10.79
CA ILE A 196 10.35 26.48 -11.75
C ILE A 196 11.13 25.34 -11.09
N LEU A 197 12.17 25.66 -10.30
CA LEU A 197 12.94 24.67 -9.56
C LEU A 197 12.08 23.95 -8.51
N ALA A 198 11.25 24.68 -7.77
CA ALA A 198 10.30 24.12 -6.81
C ALA A 198 9.34 23.14 -7.48
N ALA A 199 8.74 23.53 -8.61
CA ALA A 199 7.86 22.68 -9.41
C ALA A 199 8.59 21.41 -9.90
N CYS A 200 9.81 21.55 -10.40
CA CYS A 200 10.65 20.44 -10.86
C CYS A 200 10.93 19.43 -9.73
N VAL A 201 11.32 19.92 -8.55
CA VAL A 201 11.57 19.08 -7.38
C VAL A 201 10.30 18.29 -7.00
N ILE A 202 9.14 18.95 -6.94
CA ILE A 202 7.86 18.29 -6.66
C ILE A 202 7.53 17.27 -7.75
N GLY A 203 7.73 17.60 -9.03
CA GLY A 203 7.53 16.69 -10.16
C GLY A 203 8.37 15.41 -10.08
N VAL A 204 9.65 15.53 -9.70
CA VAL A 204 10.55 14.38 -9.48
C VAL A 204 10.07 13.52 -8.31
N LEU A 205 9.57 14.13 -7.23
CA LEU A 205 8.99 13.39 -6.11
C LEU A 205 7.74 12.60 -6.53
N ILE A 206 6.85 13.21 -7.32
CA ILE A 206 5.66 12.54 -7.88
C ILE A 206 6.07 11.37 -8.77
N LEU A 207 7.08 11.55 -9.63
CA LEU A 207 7.60 10.48 -10.48
C LEU A 207 8.13 9.30 -9.66
N PHE A 208 8.95 9.56 -8.64
CA PHE A 208 9.46 8.53 -7.75
C PHE A 208 8.33 7.78 -7.04
N MET A 209 7.31 8.51 -6.57
CA MET A 209 6.15 7.93 -5.93
C MET A 209 5.34 7.05 -6.88
N GLY A 210 5.10 7.51 -8.11
CA GLY A 210 4.44 6.74 -9.16
C GLY A 210 5.17 5.43 -9.47
N LEU A 211 6.50 5.49 -9.64
CA LEU A 211 7.33 4.30 -9.88
C LEU A 211 7.30 3.32 -8.70
N LYS A 212 7.34 3.83 -7.45
CA LYS A 212 7.25 3.02 -6.24
C LYS A 212 5.89 2.33 -6.14
N THR A 213 4.80 3.04 -6.42
CA THR A 213 3.44 2.48 -6.43
C THR A 213 3.30 1.42 -7.50
N LEU A 214 3.79 1.67 -8.71
CA LEU A 214 3.77 0.71 -9.82
C LEU A 214 4.58 -0.56 -9.50
N LYS A 215 5.75 -0.41 -8.87
CA LYS A 215 6.56 -1.55 -8.41
C LYS A 215 5.81 -2.37 -7.37
N GLY A 216 5.20 -1.73 -6.37
CA GLY A 216 4.41 -2.42 -5.34
C GLY A 216 3.23 -3.18 -5.93
N ALA A 217 2.52 -2.57 -6.88
CA ALA A 217 1.43 -3.23 -7.60
C ALA A 217 1.92 -4.43 -8.42
N THR A 218 3.03 -4.27 -9.16
CA THR A 218 3.65 -5.35 -9.93
C THR A 218 4.09 -6.50 -9.03
N ASP A 219 4.70 -6.20 -7.88
CA ASP A 219 5.10 -7.21 -6.90
C ASP A 219 3.90 -8.04 -6.43
N ILE A 220 2.74 -7.43 -6.20
CA ILE A 220 1.49 -8.14 -5.84
C ILE A 220 0.98 -8.97 -7.02
N LEU A 221 0.96 -8.40 -8.23
CA LEU A 221 0.51 -9.09 -9.45
C LEU A 221 1.38 -10.32 -9.79
N MET A 222 2.68 -10.24 -9.51
CA MET A 222 3.65 -11.32 -9.70
C MET A 222 3.72 -12.30 -8.51
N ASP A 223 2.78 -12.22 -7.57
CA ASP A 223 2.71 -13.09 -6.38
C ASP A 223 4.02 -13.13 -5.57
N ARG A 224 4.69 -11.97 -5.46
CA ARG A 224 5.96 -11.86 -4.73
C ARG A 224 5.76 -12.20 -3.26
N VAL A 225 6.58 -13.14 -2.76
CA VAL A 225 6.57 -13.52 -1.35
C VAL A 225 6.94 -12.30 -0.48
N PRO A 226 6.10 -11.90 0.50
CA PRO A 226 6.31 -10.69 1.29
C PRO A 226 7.55 -10.72 2.17
N ASP A 227 7.91 -11.91 2.66
CA ASP A 227 9.00 -12.11 3.61
C ASP A 227 9.82 -13.35 3.20
N PRO A 228 11.09 -13.19 2.80
CA PRO A 228 11.97 -14.30 2.48
C PRO A 228 12.14 -15.30 3.64
N SER A 229 12.03 -14.84 4.90
CA SER A 229 12.17 -15.68 6.09
C SER A 229 10.97 -16.61 6.31
N LEU A 230 9.80 -16.26 5.78
CA LEU A 230 8.59 -17.07 5.90
C LEU A 230 8.75 -18.45 5.27
N ARG A 231 9.41 -18.52 4.10
CA ARG A 231 9.70 -19.79 3.43
C ARG A 231 10.56 -20.69 4.30
N ALA A 232 11.61 -20.15 4.90
CA ALA A 232 12.49 -20.91 5.79
C ALA A 232 11.74 -21.38 7.06
N ALA A 233 10.87 -20.54 7.62
CA ALA A 233 10.05 -20.90 8.78
C ALA A 233 9.06 -22.03 8.47
N ILE A 234 8.41 -21.99 7.30
CA ILE A 234 7.51 -23.06 6.85
C ILE A 234 8.28 -24.37 6.68
N ILE A 235 9.41 -24.35 5.97
CA ILE A 235 10.25 -25.56 5.77
C ILE A 235 10.70 -26.14 7.12
N ALA A 236 11.16 -25.29 8.05
CA ALA A 236 11.60 -25.74 9.37
C ALA A 236 10.47 -26.43 10.16
N ARG A 237 9.22 -25.95 10.06
CA ARG A 237 8.07 -26.58 10.72
C ARG A 237 7.69 -27.90 10.08
N VAL A 238 7.74 -27.98 8.76
CA VAL A 238 7.37 -29.18 8.00
C VAL A 238 8.35 -30.31 8.29
N ASN A 239 9.65 -30.00 8.40
CA ASN A 239 10.68 -30.98 8.75
C ASN A 239 10.53 -31.57 10.17
N LEU A 240 9.69 -30.99 11.03
CA LEU A 240 9.39 -31.54 12.36
C LEU A 240 8.21 -32.52 12.33
N VAL A 241 7.50 -32.65 11.21
CA VAL A 241 6.37 -33.57 11.08
C VAL A 241 6.88 -34.98 10.83
N GLU A 242 6.53 -35.89 11.72
CA GLU A 242 6.90 -37.31 11.62
C GLU A 242 6.38 -37.93 10.31
N GLY A 243 7.28 -38.62 9.60
CA GLY A 243 7.00 -39.25 8.30
C GLY A 243 7.34 -38.38 7.08
N VAL A 244 7.69 -37.10 7.27
CA VAL A 244 8.29 -36.28 6.23
C VAL A 244 9.78 -36.56 6.16
N GLU A 245 10.27 -36.97 5.00
CA GLU A 245 11.69 -37.25 4.75
C GLU A 245 12.41 -36.09 4.06
N GLY A 246 11.66 -35.23 3.37
CA GLY A 246 12.19 -34.07 2.67
C GLY A 246 11.11 -33.10 2.22
N VAL A 247 11.53 -31.88 1.92
CA VAL A 247 10.69 -30.85 1.28
C VAL A 247 11.38 -30.48 -0.03
N GLU A 248 10.76 -30.85 -1.15
CA GLU A 248 11.34 -30.67 -2.48
C GLU A 248 11.04 -29.27 -3.00
N ARG A 249 9.78 -28.83 -2.85
CA ARG A 249 9.31 -27.55 -3.35
C ARG A 249 8.33 -26.89 -2.39
N VAL A 250 8.43 -25.56 -2.28
CA VAL A 250 7.49 -24.72 -1.55
C VAL A 250 7.21 -23.48 -2.38
N GLY A 251 5.96 -23.33 -2.80
CA GLY A 251 5.37 -22.13 -3.38
C GLY A 251 4.50 -21.43 -2.33
N ILE A 252 4.67 -20.12 -2.17
CA ILE A 252 3.83 -19.29 -1.31
C ILE A 252 3.18 -18.25 -2.20
N HIS A 253 1.86 -18.25 -2.22
CA HIS A 253 1.03 -17.46 -3.11
C HIS A 253 0.21 -16.46 -2.29
N PRO A 254 0.51 -15.15 -2.36
CA PRO A 254 -0.31 -14.14 -1.72
C PRO A 254 -1.70 -14.05 -2.33
N LEU A 255 -2.72 -14.04 -1.48
CA LEU A 255 -4.13 -13.83 -1.82
C LEU A 255 -4.64 -12.60 -1.05
N GLY A 256 -4.27 -11.42 -1.54
CA GLY A 256 -4.52 -10.17 -0.82
C GLY A 256 -3.78 -10.16 0.53
N HIS A 257 -4.51 -10.27 1.64
CA HIS A 257 -3.94 -10.28 3.00
C HIS A 257 -3.73 -11.70 3.55
N GLN A 258 -4.18 -12.72 2.81
CA GLN A 258 -4.06 -14.13 3.14
C GLN A 258 -2.97 -14.79 2.28
N LEU A 259 -2.58 -16.00 2.64
CA LEU A 259 -1.57 -16.78 1.95
C LEU A 259 -2.12 -18.16 1.60
N ARG A 260 -1.79 -18.64 0.41
CA ARG A 260 -1.90 -20.04 0.03
C ARG A 260 -0.50 -20.63 -0.08
N VAL A 261 -0.33 -21.87 0.35
CA VAL A 261 0.94 -22.58 0.27
C VAL A 261 0.75 -23.82 -0.59
N ASP A 262 1.53 -23.95 -1.64
CA ASP A 262 1.61 -25.18 -2.44
C ASP A 262 2.96 -25.83 -2.15
N MET A 263 3.00 -27.11 -1.83
CA MET A 263 4.25 -27.78 -1.49
C MET A 263 4.33 -29.23 -1.94
N GLU A 264 5.56 -29.68 -2.15
CA GLU A 264 5.91 -31.04 -2.50
C GLU A 264 6.80 -31.60 -1.38
N ILE A 265 6.35 -32.68 -0.75
CA ILE A 265 7.07 -33.38 0.32
C ILE A 265 7.45 -34.78 -0.12
N SER A 266 8.60 -35.25 0.35
CA SER A 266 9.03 -36.63 0.16
C SER A 266 8.65 -37.48 1.37
N VAL A 267 8.09 -38.66 1.13
CA VAL A 267 7.80 -39.67 2.16
C VAL A 267 8.30 -41.05 1.70
N ASP A 268 8.32 -42.02 2.61
CA ASP A 268 8.59 -43.42 2.29
C ASP A 268 7.63 -43.95 1.20
N GLY A 269 8.19 -44.48 0.11
CA GLY A 269 7.45 -44.94 -1.06
C GLY A 269 6.65 -46.23 -0.84
N ASP A 270 6.95 -47.00 0.21
CA ASP A 270 6.21 -48.20 0.57
C ASP A 270 4.94 -47.89 1.39
N LEU A 271 4.70 -46.61 1.71
CA LEU A 271 3.50 -46.20 2.43
C LEU A 271 2.25 -46.33 1.55
N SER A 272 1.17 -46.81 2.17
CA SER A 272 -0.14 -46.76 1.53
C SER A 272 -0.59 -45.30 1.32
N VAL A 273 -1.36 -45.05 0.26
CA VAL A 273 -1.95 -43.73 -0.04
C VAL A 273 -2.65 -43.12 1.19
N ARG A 274 -3.31 -43.95 2.01
CA ARG A 274 -3.95 -43.50 3.26
C ARG A 274 -2.96 -42.95 4.28
N LYS A 275 -1.79 -43.57 4.44
CA LYS A 275 -0.75 -43.10 5.35
C LYS A 275 -0.08 -41.84 4.81
N GLY A 276 0.23 -41.80 3.51
CA GLY A 276 0.75 -40.60 2.85
C GLY A 276 -0.20 -39.41 3.00
N HIS A 277 -1.50 -39.61 2.77
CA HIS A 277 -2.53 -38.59 2.98
C HIS A 277 -2.60 -38.10 4.43
N ALA A 278 -2.45 -39.00 5.42
CA ALA A 278 -2.43 -38.61 6.82
C ALA A 278 -1.20 -37.76 7.18
N ILE A 279 -0.03 -38.03 6.59
CA ILE A 279 1.17 -37.20 6.75
C ILE A 279 0.93 -35.82 6.12
N ALA A 280 0.43 -35.77 4.88
CA ALA A 280 0.08 -34.53 4.20
C ALA A 280 -0.88 -33.65 5.03
N HIS A 281 -1.89 -34.26 5.65
CA HIS A 281 -2.83 -33.53 6.50
C HIS A 281 -2.19 -32.97 7.78
N LYS A 282 -1.25 -33.71 8.40
CA LYS A 282 -0.46 -33.19 9.54
C LYS A 282 0.42 -32.01 9.13
N VAL A 283 0.97 -32.04 7.91
CA VAL A 283 1.77 -30.95 7.34
C VAL A 283 0.91 -29.70 7.13
N GLU A 284 -0.26 -29.86 6.50
CA GLU A 284 -1.25 -28.80 6.32
C GLU A 284 -1.61 -28.15 7.67
N GLU A 285 -1.97 -28.96 8.68
CA GLU A 285 -2.34 -28.47 10.01
C GLU A 285 -1.18 -27.72 10.69
N SER A 286 0.05 -28.24 10.61
CA SER A 286 1.25 -27.60 11.17
C SER A 286 1.51 -26.20 10.59
N ILE A 287 1.28 -26.03 9.30
CA ILE A 287 1.47 -24.73 8.63
C ILE A 287 0.37 -23.74 9.05
N ILE A 288 -0.91 -24.15 8.99
CA ILE A 288 -2.05 -23.29 9.31
C ILE A 288 -2.00 -22.82 10.77
N VAL A 289 -1.62 -23.70 11.69
CA VAL A 289 -1.45 -23.35 13.12
C VAL A 289 -0.25 -22.43 13.33
N GLY A 290 0.84 -22.62 12.59
CA GLY A 290 2.07 -21.84 12.72
C GLY A 290 2.04 -20.46 12.07
N GLU A 291 1.17 -20.24 11.09
CA GLU A 291 1.01 -18.96 10.38
C GLU A 291 -0.46 -18.69 10.09
N THR A 292 -1.10 -17.88 10.94
CA THR A 292 -2.53 -17.55 10.87
C THR A 292 -2.96 -16.86 9.57
N ARG A 293 -2.02 -16.35 8.77
CA ARG A 293 -2.32 -15.78 7.45
C ARG A 293 -2.52 -16.85 6.37
N VAL A 294 -2.04 -18.08 6.59
CA VAL A 294 -2.22 -19.18 5.65
C VAL A 294 -3.63 -19.73 5.79
N VAL A 295 -4.40 -19.70 4.70
CA VAL A 295 -5.80 -20.15 4.66
C VAL A 295 -6.01 -21.45 3.92
N GLU A 296 -5.05 -21.82 3.06
CA GLU A 296 -5.11 -23.03 2.25
C GLU A 296 -3.70 -23.57 2.05
N VAL A 297 -3.54 -24.89 2.17
CA VAL A 297 -2.30 -25.59 1.88
C VAL A 297 -2.59 -26.77 0.96
N ALA A 298 -1.94 -26.82 -0.20
CA ALA A 298 -1.97 -27.98 -1.08
C ALA A 298 -0.64 -28.74 -0.95
N VAL A 299 -0.72 -30.00 -0.51
CA VAL A 299 0.46 -30.86 -0.30
C VAL A 299 0.45 -31.99 -1.33
N HIS A 300 1.43 -31.99 -2.23
CA HIS A 300 1.75 -33.13 -3.08
C HIS A 300 2.72 -34.05 -2.34
N VAL A 301 2.43 -35.35 -2.33
CA VAL A 301 3.26 -36.35 -1.68
C VAL A 301 4.03 -37.14 -2.74
N ASN A 302 5.35 -37.01 -2.73
CA ASN A 302 6.25 -37.75 -3.60
C ASN A 302 6.90 -38.91 -2.82
N PRO A 303 7.02 -40.10 -3.42
CA PRO A 303 7.90 -41.11 -2.86
C PRO A 303 9.36 -40.68 -3.02
N LYS A 304 10.16 -40.83 -1.98
CA LYS A 304 11.57 -40.39 -1.96
C LYS A 304 12.42 -40.90 -3.13
N ASP A 305 12.12 -42.09 -3.62
CA ASP A 305 12.89 -42.73 -4.71
C ASP A 305 12.47 -42.26 -6.12
N SER A 306 11.51 -41.33 -6.23
CA SER A 306 10.91 -40.93 -7.52
C SER A 306 11.41 -39.61 -8.11
N SER A 307 12.55 -39.07 -7.64
CA SER A 307 13.12 -37.86 -8.23
C SER A 307 13.24 -38.00 -9.75
N PRO A 308 12.56 -37.18 -10.58
CA PRO A 308 12.90 -37.07 -11.98
C PRO A 308 14.33 -36.53 -12.07
N PRO A 309 15.16 -36.97 -13.03
CA PRO A 309 16.43 -36.31 -13.29
C PRO A 309 16.18 -34.84 -13.66
N GLU A 310 16.98 -33.94 -13.06
CA GLU A 310 16.98 -32.49 -13.31
C GLU A 310 17.06 -32.11 -14.79
#